data_AF-A0A3B9BXC3-F1
#
_entry.id   AF-A0A3B9BXC3-F1
#
_cell.length_a   1.000
_cell.length_b   1.000
_cell.length_c   1.000
_cell.angle_alpha   90.00
_cell.angle_beta   90.00
_cell.angle_gamma   90.00
#
_symmetry.space_group_name_H-M   'P 1'
#
loop_
_entity.id
_entity.type
_entity.pdbx_description
1 polymer ?
#
loop_
_entity_poly.entity_id
_entity_poly.type
_entity_poly.pdbx_seq_one_letter_code
_entity_poly.pdbx_strand_id
1 'polypeptide(L)'
;HAQNVTDMANLSAWTAEQFDPNLNWDDVAWIKKRWGGPLIIKGILDVEDAKRAVQTGADALVVSNHGGRQLDGALSSIRMLPDIIDAVGDQIEVHFDGGIRSGQDVLKAISMGAKGTMIGRAFVHGLGAMGKDGVTSALDVIYKELDTTMALCGERELKNMNRSNLLIPEDFRGRWEGN
;
A
#
# COMPACT_ATOMS: atom_id res chain seq x y z
N HIS A 1 7.88 25.03 4.58
CA HIS A 1 6.54 25.58 4.88
C HIS A 1 5.93 26.09 3.59
N ALA A 2 4.71 25.68 3.24
CA ALA A 2 4.01 26.20 2.07
C ALA A 2 3.73 27.70 2.29
N GLN A 3 4.37 28.57 1.51
CA GLN A 3 4.08 29.99 1.55
C GLN A 3 2.73 30.22 0.85
N ASN A 4 1.86 31.06 1.44
CA ASN A 4 0.56 31.50 0.90
C ASN A 4 -0.61 30.51 0.95
N VAL A 5 -0.53 29.44 1.74
CA VAL A 5 -1.70 28.58 2.02
C VAL A 5 -2.48 29.14 3.21
N THR A 6 -3.59 29.83 2.94
CA THR A 6 -4.48 30.41 3.96
C THR A 6 -5.77 29.64 4.18
N ASP A 7 -6.15 28.72 3.28
CA ASP A 7 -7.26 27.79 3.44
C ASP A 7 -7.02 26.46 2.69
N MET A 8 -7.98 25.53 2.78
CA MET A 8 -7.92 24.20 2.14
C MET A 8 -7.94 24.23 0.60
N ALA A 9 -8.60 25.21 -0.02
CA ALA A 9 -8.60 25.37 -1.47
C ALA A 9 -7.22 25.82 -1.97
N ASN A 10 -6.58 26.73 -1.24
CA ASN A 10 -5.23 27.21 -1.54
C ASN A 10 -4.17 26.10 -1.35
N LEU A 11 -4.39 25.15 -0.43
CA LEU A 11 -3.50 23.99 -0.27
C LEU A 11 -3.57 23.04 -1.48
N SER A 12 -4.77 22.79 -2.01
CA SER A 12 -4.96 21.91 -3.17
C SER A 12 -4.31 22.51 -4.43
N ALA A 13 -4.52 23.80 -4.67
CA ALA A 13 -3.91 24.51 -5.79
C ALA A 13 -2.38 24.54 -5.68
N TRP A 14 -1.85 24.88 -4.50
CA TRP A 14 -0.41 24.85 -4.24
C TRP A 14 0.20 23.47 -4.48
N THR A 15 -0.47 22.39 -4.03
CA THR A 15 0.02 21.02 -4.25
C THR A 15 0.04 20.67 -5.74
N ALA A 16 -0.99 21.08 -6.50
CA ALA A 16 -1.07 20.87 -7.95
C ALA A 16 0.11 21.54 -8.68
N GLU A 17 0.49 22.75 -8.27
CA GLU A 17 1.62 23.48 -8.85
C GLU A 17 2.99 22.87 -8.55
N GLN A 18 3.10 22.00 -7.53
CA GLN A 18 4.36 21.31 -7.20
C GLN A 18 4.53 19.98 -7.96
N PHE A 19 3.50 19.49 -8.65
CA PHE A 19 3.63 18.25 -9.43
C PHE A 19 4.29 18.53 -10.77
N ASP A 20 5.51 18.01 -10.95
CA ASP A 20 6.15 17.96 -12.26
C ASP A 20 5.63 16.74 -13.04
N PRO A 21 4.88 16.93 -14.15
CA PRO A 21 4.37 15.83 -14.96
C PRO A 21 5.47 15.09 -15.73
N ASN A 22 6.71 15.61 -15.77
CA ASN A 22 7.83 14.97 -16.45
C ASN A 22 8.62 14.00 -15.56
N LEU A 23 8.20 13.82 -14.31
CA LEU A 23 8.81 12.86 -13.38
C LEU A 23 8.90 11.47 -14.02
N ASN A 24 10.10 10.92 -14.00
CA ASN A 24 10.39 9.61 -14.55
C ASN A 24 11.29 8.79 -13.61
N TRP A 25 11.67 7.59 -14.03
CA TRP A 25 12.45 6.66 -13.21
C TRP A 25 13.89 7.10 -12.95
N ASP A 26 14.49 7.92 -13.83
CA ASP A 26 15.83 8.48 -13.60
C ASP A 26 15.79 9.51 -12.46
N ASP A 27 14.69 10.25 -12.31
CA ASP A 27 14.48 11.18 -11.19
C ASP A 27 14.40 10.42 -9.86
N VAL A 28 13.73 9.26 -9.84
CA VAL A 28 13.65 8.40 -8.65
C VAL A 28 15.04 7.89 -8.26
N ALA A 29 15.85 7.42 -9.21
CA ALA A 29 17.23 7.00 -8.95
C ALA A 29 18.10 8.16 -8.46
N TRP A 30 17.92 9.35 -9.03
CA TRP A 30 18.57 10.58 -8.56
C TRP A 30 18.17 10.95 -7.13
N ILE A 31 16.87 10.86 -6.78
CA ILE A 31 16.36 11.07 -5.42
C ILE A 31 16.99 10.07 -4.46
N LYS A 32 17.02 8.76 -4.80
CA LYS A 32 17.64 7.73 -3.95
C LYS A 32 19.09 8.06 -3.63
N LYS A 33 19.87 8.47 -4.65
CA LYS A 33 21.28 8.84 -4.51
C LYS A 33 21.47 10.07 -3.61
N ARG A 34 20.56 11.04 -3.69
CA ARG A 34 20.65 12.29 -2.91
C ARG A 34 20.13 12.16 -1.48
N TRP A 35 19.10 11.34 -1.28
CA TRP A 35 18.42 11.18 0.00
C TRP A 35 19.31 10.52 1.05
N GLY A 36 20.06 9.48 0.67
CA GLY A 36 20.98 8.78 1.57
C GLY A 36 20.32 7.90 2.65
N GLY A 37 18.98 7.83 2.69
CA GLY A 37 18.22 6.94 3.57
C GLY A 37 17.32 5.95 2.81
N PRO A 38 16.41 5.26 3.53
CA PRO A 38 15.40 4.42 2.92
C PRO A 38 14.44 5.24 2.05
N LEU A 39 14.19 4.77 0.83
CA LEU A 39 13.25 5.30 -0.14
C LEU A 39 12.18 4.24 -0.41
N ILE A 40 10.91 4.63 -0.24
CA ILE A 40 9.75 3.79 -0.50
C ILE A 40 8.95 4.39 -1.65
N ILE A 41 8.72 3.63 -2.72
CA ILE A 41 7.93 4.09 -3.88
C ILE A 41 6.48 3.64 -3.70
N LYS A 42 5.55 4.60 -3.61
CA LYS A 42 4.13 4.33 -3.39
C LYS A 42 3.30 4.64 -4.64
N GLY A 43 2.38 3.74 -4.97
CA GLY A 43 1.48 3.91 -6.12
C GLY A 43 1.72 2.88 -7.22
N ILE A 44 2.51 1.84 -6.94
CA ILE A 44 2.76 0.76 -7.90
C ILE A 44 1.48 -0.08 -8.01
N LEU A 45 0.99 -0.25 -9.24
CA LEU A 45 -0.17 -1.08 -9.54
C LEU A 45 0.06 -1.94 -10.79
N ASP A 46 1.30 -1.99 -11.28
CA ASP A 46 1.73 -2.70 -12.48
C ASP A 46 3.06 -3.43 -12.22
N VAL A 47 3.24 -4.57 -12.90
CA VAL A 47 4.41 -5.44 -12.76
C VAL A 47 5.69 -4.81 -13.32
N GLU A 48 5.62 -4.10 -14.44
CA GLU A 48 6.79 -3.48 -15.05
C GLU A 48 7.27 -2.29 -14.21
N ASP A 49 6.35 -1.52 -13.65
CA ASP A 49 6.70 -0.46 -12.70
C ASP A 49 7.32 -1.01 -11.41
N ALA A 50 6.86 -2.17 -10.92
CA ALA A 50 7.50 -2.83 -9.78
C ALA A 50 8.95 -3.23 -10.09
N LYS A 51 9.23 -3.78 -11.28
CA LYS A 51 10.59 -4.10 -11.74
C LYS A 51 11.45 -2.84 -11.87
N ARG A 52 10.88 -1.74 -12.38
CA ARG A 52 11.60 -0.46 -12.46
C ARG A 52 11.91 0.10 -11.07
N ALA A 53 11.00 -0.01 -10.12
CA ALA A 53 11.25 0.38 -8.73
C ALA A 53 12.49 -0.32 -8.15
N VAL A 54 12.63 -1.65 -8.38
CA VAL A 54 13.83 -2.40 -8.01
C VAL A 54 15.09 -1.81 -8.67
N GLN A 55 15.04 -1.51 -9.97
CA GLN A 55 16.18 -0.97 -10.72
C GLN A 55 16.67 0.40 -10.22
N THR A 56 15.77 1.22 -9.65
CA THR A 56 16.16 2.53 -9.08
C THR A 56 16.94 2.42 -7.75
N GLY A 57 16.99 1.24 -7.14
CA GLY A 57 17.57 1.03 -5.82
C GLY A 57 16.67 1.49 -4.68
N ALA A 58 15.35 1.57 -4.89
CA ALA A 58 14.40 1.76 -3.81
C ALA A 58 14.45 0.57 -2.82
N ASP A 59 14.25 0.85 -1.54
CA ASP A 59 14.35 -0.17 -0.48
C ASP A 59 13.02 -0.89 -0.28
N ALA A 60 11.92 -0.21 -0.59
CA ALA A 60 10.59 -0.79 -0.57
C ALA A 60 9.67 -0.17 -1.64
N LEU A 61 8.57 -0.85 -1.93
CA LEU A 61 7.45 -0.30 -2.70
C LEU A 61 6.12 -0.53 -1.99
N VAL A 62 5.10 0.23 -2.36
CA VAL A 62 3.73 0.05 -1.86
C VAL A 62 2.80 -0.21 -3.04
N VAL A 63 2.20 -1.39 -3.06
CA VAL A 63 1.10 -1.72 -3.99
C VAL A 63 -0.11 -0.89 -3.58
N SER A 64 -0.50 0.05 -4.45
CA SER A 64 -1.46 1.10 -4.10
C SER A 64 -2.10 1.71 -5.34
N ASN A 65 -3.43 1.81 -5.34
CA ASN A 65 -4.19 2.64 -6.27
C ASN A 65 -4.60 4.00 -5.66
N HIS A 66 -3.83 4.47 -4.67
CA HIS A 66 -4.07 5.71 -3.93
C HIS A 66 -5.44 5.77 -3.24
N GLY A 67 -5.95 4.60 -2.81
CA GLY A 67 -7.25 4.48 -2.17
C GLY A 67 -8.44 4.66 -3.11
N GLY A 68 -8.24 4.46 -4.41
CA GLY A 68 -9.24 4.57 -5.47
C GLY A 68 -9.54 6.03 -5.84
N ARG A 69 -8.52 6.90 -5.87
CA ARG A 69 -8.69 8.36 -6.01
C ARG A 69 -7.98 9.00 -7.20
N GLN A 70 -7.17 8.23 -7.93
CA GLN A 70 -6.36 8.77 -9.04
C GLN A 70 -6.93 8.32 -10.39
N LEU A 71 -6.68 7.07 -10.79
CA LEU A 71 -7.25 6.51 -12.01
C LEU A 71 -8.50 5.68 -11.68
N ASP A 72 -9.67 6.16 -12.09
CA ASP A 72 -10.91 5.38 -11.97
C ASP A 72 -10.93 4.22 -12.97
N GLY A 73 -11.54 3.11 -12.58
CA GLY A 73 -11.50 1.85 -13.34
C GLY A 73 -10.21 1.02 -13.19
N ALA A 74 -9.20 1.52 -12.47
CA ALA A 74 -8.02 0.75 -12.12
C ALA A 74 -8.38 -0.45 -11.21
N LEU A 75 -7.58 -1.52 -11.31
CA LEU A 75 -7.79 -2.71 -10.49
C LEU A 75 -7.64 -2.42 -8.99
N SER A 76 -8.25 -3.27 -8.17
CA SER A 76 -8.01 -3.22 -6.73
C SER A 76 -6.55 -3.59 -6.43
N SER A 77 -5.90 -2.83 -5.54
CA SER A 77 -4.50 -3.08 -5.16
C SER A 77 -4.27 -4.55 -4.77
N ILE A 78 -5.22 -5.18 -4.05
CA ILE A 78 -5.05 -6.55 -3.53
C ILE A 78 -5.05 -7.59 -4.66
N ARG A 79 -5.71 -7.30 -5.78
CA ARG A 79 -5.71 -8.15 -6.97
C ARG A 79 -4.35 -8.16 -7.66
N MET A 80 -3.65 -7.01 -7.65
CA MET A 80 -2.31 -6.86 -8.25
C MET A 80 -1.17 -7.32 -7.34
N LEU A 81 -1.38 -7.33 -6.01
CA LEU A 81 -0.35 -7.69 -5.05
C LEU A 81 0.36 -9.03 -5.38
N PRO A 82 -0.35 -10.14 -5.69
CA PRO A 82 0.31 -11.41 -6.05
C PRO A 82 1.27 -11.31 -7.23
N ASP A 83 0.87 -10.68 -8.32
CA ASP A 83 1.69 -10.60 -9.53
C ASP A 83 2.93 -9.71 -9.30
N ILE A 84 2.79 -8.65 -8.50
CA ILE A 84 3.90 -7.79 -8.11
C ILE A 84 4.89 -8.55 -7.22
N ILE A 85 4.39 -9.30 -6.22
CA ILE A 85 5.23 -10.15 -5.35
C ILE A 85 6.00 -11.17 -6.19
N ASP A 86 5.33 -11.88 -7.09
CA ASP A 86 5.94 -12.90 -7.94
C ASP A 86 7.01 -12.29 -8.88
N ALA A 87 6.80 -11.06 -9.35
CA ALA A 87 7.71 -10.39 -10.27
C ALA A 87 8.99 -9.85 -9.61
N VAL A 88 8.91 -9.35 -8.37
CA VAL A 88 10.07 -8.76 -7.68
C VAL A 88 10.77 -9.73 -6.75
N GLY A 89 10.06 -10.75 -6.24
CA GLY A 89 10.60 -11.72 -5.28
C GLY A 89 11.22 -11.03 -4.07
N ASP A 90 12.39 -11.51 -3.65
CA ASP A 90 13.12 -10.97 -2.48
C ASP A 90 14.00 -9.73 -2.79
N GLN A 91 13.88 -9.14 -3.99
CA GLN A 91 14.74 -8.01 -4.40
C GLN A 91 14.37 -6.69 -3.71
N ILE A 92 13.13 -6.55 -3.24
CA ILE A 92 12.62 -5.32 -2.61
C ILE A 92 11.51 -5.64 -1.62
N GLU A 93 11.41 -4.88 -0.53
CA GLU A 93 10.30 -5.02 0.42
C GLU A 93 8.99 -4.52 -0.21
N VAL A 94 7.92 -5.32 -0.14
CA VAL A 94 6.61 -4.96 -0.71
C VAL A 94 5.61 -4.70 0.40
N HIS A 95 5.16 -3.46 0.54
CA HIS A 95 4.04 -3.07 1.38
C HIS A 95 2.75 -2.96 0.59
N PHE A 96 1.64 -2.82 1.31
CA PHE A 96 0.30 -2.80 0.71
C PHE A 96 -0.59 -1.68 1.29
N ASP A 97 -1.33 -0.99 0.43
CA ASP A 97 -2.48 -0.20 0.86
C ASP A 97 -3.70 -0.35 -0.08
N GLY A 98 -4.82 0.17 0.38
CA GLY A 98 -6.07 0.18 -0.39
C GLY A 98 -7.07 -0.81 0.19
N GLY A 99 -8.12 -0.29 0.82
CA GLY A 99 -9.23 -1.11 1.30
C GLY A 99 -9.05 -1.81 2.65
N ILE A 100 -7.90 -1.73 3.33
CA ILE A 100 -7.73 -2.30 4.68
C ILE A 100 -8.70 -1.65 5.67
N ARG A 101 -9.66 -2.41 6.21
CA ARG A 101 -10.64 -1.95 7.21
C ARG A 101 -10.74 -2.86 8.43
N SER A 102 -10.19 -4.06 8.34
CA SER A 102 -10.26 -5.08 9.38
C SER A 102 -8.92 -5.80 9.57
N GLY A 103 -8.78 -6.53 10.67
CA GLY A 103 -7.65 -7.42 10.91
C GLY A 103 -7.53 -8.55 9.87
N GLN A 104 -8.65 -9.04 9.35
CA GLN A 104 -8.68 -10.05 8.29
C GLN A 104 -8.11 -9.51 6.97
N ASP A 105 -8.32 -8.22 6.67
CA ASP A 105 -7.73 -7.61 5.47
C ASP A 105 -6.22 -7.51 5.59
N VAL A 106 -5.71 -7.17 6.78
CA VAL A 106 -4.27 -7.18 7.07
C VAL A 106 -3.73 -8.59 6.86
N LEU A 107 -4.36 -9.58 7.47
CA LEU A 107 -3.95 -10.98 7.36
C LEU A 107 -3.89 -11.44 5.91
N LYS A 108 -4.94 -11.16 5.10
CA LYS A 108 -4.96 -11.52 3.68
C LYS A 108 -3.78 -10.91 2.93
N ALA A 109 -3.51 -9.61 3.11
CA ALA A 109 -2.39 -8.95 2.42
C ALA A 109 -1.04 -9.56 2.82
N ILE A 110 -0.82 -9.81 4.12
CA ILE A 110 0.42 -10.44 4.61
C ILE A 110 0.57 -11.86 4.06
N SER A 111 -0.49 -12.69 4.13
CA SER A 111 -0.50 -14.04 3.55
C SER A 111 -0.30 -14.07 2.04
N MET A 112 -0.57 -12.96 1.34
CA MET A 112 -0.28 -12.80 -0.08
C MET A 112 1.15 -12.31 -0.38
N GLY A 113 1.97 -12.06 0.63
CA GLY A 113 3.39 -11.69 0.51
C GLY A 113 3.72 -10.25 0.90
N ALA A 114 2.73 -9.42 1.26
CA ALA A 114 3.04 -8.08 1.76
C ALA A 114 3.82 -8.18 3.08
N LYS A 115 4.83 -7.32 3.24
CA LYS A 115 5.60 -7.20 4.48
C LYS A 115 4.86 -6.41 5.56
N GLY A 116 4.01 -5.47 5.15
CA GLY A 116 3.20 -4.64 6.02
C GLY A 116 2.06 -3.97 5.26
N THR A 117 1.07 -3.48 5.99
CA THR A 117 -0.09 -2.79 5.41
C THR A 117 -0.21 -1.36 5.95
N MET A 118 -0.89 -0.50 5.18
CA MET A 118 -1.19 0.87 5.57
C MET A 118 -2.69 1.13 5.56
N ILE A 119 -3.16 1.93 6.52
CA ILE A 119 -4.54 2.40 6.59
C ILE A 119 -4.62 3.90 6.28
N GLY A 120 -5.67 4.30 5.56
CA GLY A 120 -5.99 5.70 5.25
C GLY A 120 -7.30 6.11 5.90
N ARG A 121 -8.41 5.94 5.18
CA ARG A 121 -9.76 6.31 5.64
C ARG A 121 -10.13 5.75 7.02
N ALA A 122 -9.69 4.53 7.36
CA ALA A 122 -10.02 3.91 8.64
C ALA A 122 -9.57 4.75 9.85
N PHE A 123 -8.31 5.22 9.87
CA PHE A 123 -7.83 6.06 10.97
C PHE A 123 -8.45 7.46 10.92
N VAL A 124 -8.69 8.00 9.72
CA VAL A 124 -9.31 9.33 9.54
C VAL A 124 -10.74 9.34 10.08
N HIS A 125 -11.50 8.26 9.91
CA HIS A 125 -12.83 8.15 10.49
C HIS A 125 -12.77 8.16 12.02
N GLY A 126 -11.81 7.42 12.62
CA GLY A 126 -11.55 7.50 14.05
C GLY A 126 -11.21 8.92 14.51
N LEU A 127 -10.31 9.59 13.78
CA LEU A 127 -9.95 10.98 14.03
C LEU A 127 -11.17 11.92 14.02
N GLY A 128 -12.05 11.77 13.03
CA GLY A 128 -13.27 12.58 12.93
C GLY A 128 -14.29 12.30 14.04
N ALA A 129 -14.36 11.06 14.53
CA ALA A 129 -15.32 10.68 15.56
C ALA A 129 -14.92 11.13 16.96
N MET A 130 -13.65 10.93 17.34
CA MET A 130 -13.18 11.13 18.72
C MET A 130 -11.73 11.64 18.80
N GLY A 131 -11.25 12.32 17.78
CA GLY A 131 -9.87 12.83 17.75
C GLY A 131 -8.83 11.71 17.90
N LYS A 132 -7.79 11.98 18.70
CA LYS A 132 -6.72 11.02 18.99
C LYS A 132 -7.25 9.69 19.55
N ASP A 133 -8.26 9.72 20.41
CA ASP A 133 -8.81 8.52 21.05
C ASP A 133 -9.57 7.65 20.04
N GLY A 134 -10.19 8.27 19.03
CA GLY A 134 -10.81 7.55 17.93
C GLY A 134 -9.79 6.93 16.97
N VAL A 135 -8.66 7.61 16.71
CA VAL A 135 -7.53 6.99 15.99
C VAL A 135 -7.01 5.77 16.74
N THR A 136 -6.81 5.91 18.06
CA THR A 136 -6.34 4.82 18.92
C THR A 136 -7.32 3.64 18.90
N SER A 137 -8.61 3.92 19.01
CA SER A 137 -9.67 2.91 18.92
C SER A 137 -9.68 2.19 17.57
N ALA A 138 -9.51 2.92 16.45
CA ALA A 138 -9.47 2.30 15.13
C ALA A 138 -8.28 1.36 14.96
N LEU A 139 -7.10 1.73 15.49
CA LEU A 139 -5.91 0.88 15.49
C LEU A 139 -6.10 -0.36 16.39
N ASP A 140 -6.67 -0.18 17.58
CA ASP A 140 -6.92 -1.26 18.54
C ASP A 140 -7.93 -2.29 18.02
N VAL A 141 -8.99 -1.84 17.32
CA VAL A 141 -9.95 -2.75 16.67
C VAL A 141 -9.27 -3.62 15.61
N ILE A 142 -8.53 -3.02 14.68
CA ILE A 142 -7.83 -3.76 13.61
C ILE A 142 -6.81 -4.73 14.22
N TYR A 143 -6.09 -4.30 15.26
CA TYR A 143 -5.14 -5.15 15.99
C TYR A 143 -5.81 -6.38 16.63
N LYS A 144 -6.90 -6.17 17.38
CA LYS A 144 -7.64 -7.26 18.05
C LYS A 144 -8.28 -8.23 17.06
N GLU A 145 -8.80 -7.72 15.96
CA GLU A 145 -9.31 -8.55 14.87
C GLU A 145 -8.21 -9.38 14.21
N LEU A 146 -7.02 -8.81 14.00
CA LEU A 146 -5.88 -9.52 13.43
C LEU A 146 -5.44 -10.64 14.38
N ASP A 147 -5.27 -10.34 15.66
CA ASP A 147 -4.91 -11.30 16.71
C ASP A 147 -5.91 -12.47 16.78
N THR A 148 -7.20 -12.16 16.81
CA THR A 148 -8.28 -13.17 16.80
C THR A 148 -8.23 -14.00 15.52
N THR A 149 -8.03 -13.38 14.36
CA THR A 149 -8.00 -14.10 13.08
C THR A 149 -6.78 -15.01 12.97
N MET A 150 -5.61 -14.56 13.40
CA MET A 150 -4.41 -15.40 13.46
C MET A 150 -4.64 -16.63 14.35
N ALA A 151 -5.24 -16.44 15.53
CA ALA A 151 -5.57 -17.56 16.42
C ALA A 151 -6.53 -18.57 15.77
N LEU A 152 -7.54 -18.10 15.04
CA LEU A 152 -8.48 -18.96 14.29
C LEU A 152 -7.82 -19.66 13.09
N CYS A 153 -6.76 -19.08 12.51
CA CYS A 153 -5.93 -19.70 11.49
C CYS A 153 -4.85 -20.64 12.06
N GLY A 154 -4.76 -20.78 13.39
CA GLY A 154 -3.75 -21.61 14.04
C GLY A 154 -2.35 -20.99 14.08
N GLU A 155 -2.23 -19.68 13.86
CA GLU A 155 -0.96 -18.97 13.76
C GLU A 155 -0.70 -18.11 15.00
N ARG A 156 0.54 -18.14 15.49
CA ARG A 156 0.98 -17.39 16.69
C ARG A 156 1.81 -16.16 16.37
N GLU A 157 2.46 -16.15 15.22
CA GLU A 157 3.36 -15.07 14.80
C GLU A 157 3.01 -14.65 13.39
N LEU A 158 2.96 -13.33 13.15
CA LEU A 158 2.57 -12.78 11.84
C LEU A 158 3.48 -13.28 10.71
N LYS A 159 4.75 -13.56 11.01
CA LYS A 159 5.75 -14.06 10.06
C LYS A 159 5.47 -15.48 9.53
N ASN A 160 4.60 -16.23 10.20
CA ASN A 160 4.23 -17.59 9.78
C ASN A 160 3.09 -17.58 8.76
N MET A 161 2.34 -16.46 8.69
CA MET A 161 1.29 -16.26 7.71
C MET A 161 1.86 -16.34 6.29
N ASN A 162 1.25 -17.17 5.46
CA ASN A 162 1.64 -17.37 4.07
C ASN A 162 0.41 -17.76 3.23
N ARG A 163 0.63 -18.16 1.97
CA ARG A 163 -0.44 -18.51 1.04
C ARG A 163 -1.32 -19.66 1.51
N SER A 164 -0.82 -20.59 2.33
CA SER A 164 -1.60 -21.73 2.83
C SER A 164 -2.73 -21.33 3.78
N ASN A 165 -2.68 -20.13 4.35
CA ASN A 165 -3.77 -19.63 5.21
C ASN A 165 -4.97 -19.10 4.41
N LEU A 166 -4.91 -19.11 3.07
CA LEU A 166 -5.94 -18.56 2.19
C LEU A 166 -6.44 -19.60 1.19
N LEU A 167 -7.74 -19.61 0.95
CA LEU A 167 -8.34 -20.17 -0.26
C LEU A 167 -8.60 -19.02 -1.23
N ILE A 168 -7.82 -18.98 -2.31
CA ILE A 168 -7.90 -17.91 -3.31
C ILE A 168 -8.57 -18.48 -4.56
N PRO A 169 -9.67 -17.88 -5.06
CA PRO A 169 -10.28 -18.30 -6.33
C PRO A 169 -9.26 -18.29 -7.47
N GLU A 170 -9.33 -19.25 -8.38
CA GLU A 170 -8.39 -19.37 -9.51
C GLU A 170 -8.33 -18.09 -10.35
N ASP A 171 -9.46 -17.38 -10.49
CA ASP A 171 -9.57 -16.13 -11.24
C ASP A 171 -9.47 -14.86 -10.39
N PHE A 172 -8.93 -14.99 -9.18
CA PHE A 172 -8.71 -13.85 -8.29
C PHE A 172 -7.85 -12.77 -8.93
N ARG A 173 -6.80 -13.15 -9.68
CA ARG A 173 -5.90 -12.23 -10.38
C ARG A 173 -6.52 -11.65 -11.67
N GLY A 174 -7.64 -12.21 -12.12
CA GLY A 174 -8.33 -11.85 -13.36
C GLY A 174 -8.05 -12.83 -14.50
N ARG A 175 -8.87 -12.75 -15.55
CA ARG A 175 -8.66 -13.35 -16.87
C ARG A 175 -8.68 -12.19 -17.86
N TRP A 176 -7.57 -11.96 -18.55
CA TRP A 176 -7.38 -10.79 -19.40
C TRP A 176 -7.25 -11.23 -20.85
N GLU A 177 -7.79 -10.48 -21.80
CA GLU A 177 -7.55 -10.78 -23.21
C GLU A 177 -6.04 -10.71 -23.51
N GLY A 178 -5.49 -11.80 -24.05
CA GLY A 178 -4.07 -11.89 -24.39
C GLY A 178 -3.15 -12.50 -23.32
N ASN A 179 -3.69 -12.93 -22.17
CA ASN A 179 -3.00 -13.75 -21.17
C ASN A 179 -3.79 -15.03 -20.84
#